data_AF-A0AAE1Z017-F1
#
_entry.id   AF-A0AAE1Z017-F1
#
_cell.length_a   1.000
_cell.length_b   1.000
_cell.length_c   1.000
_cell.angle_alpha   90.00
_cell.angle_beta   90.00
_cell.angle_gamma   90.00
#
_symmetry.space_group_name_H-M   'P 1'
#
loop_
_entity.id
_entity.type
_entity.pdbx_description
1 polymer ?
#
loop_
_entity_poly.entity_id
_entity_poly.type
_entity_poly.pdbx_seq_one_letter_code
_entity_poly.pdbx_strand_id
1 'polypeptide(L)'
;MQLHISPSLRHVTVLPGKGVREFMKVKIGSRRLSYRMVFYSVLLAAFLLRFVFVLAAVDSIDGQTGRCSTIGCLGKRLGPRILGRRVLESTVPEVIYQVLEEPVDQSEVQLGPEIPQTLEDFIAEMKDERPDAKTFAVKLKAMVTLLEQRTRTAKIQEYLYRHVASSSIPKQLHCLALKLANEHSMNANARLQLPSAELVPALVDNSFFHFVLASDNILAASVVASSLVHNSLHPEKVVLHIITDRKTYYPMQAWFSLHPLTPAIIEVKALHHFDWFTKGKVPVLEAMEKDQKVRSQFRGGSSAIVANNTEKPYIIAAKLQAMSPKYNSVMNHIRIHLPELFPSLNKVVFLDDDIVVQTDLSPLWDIDMNGKVNGAVETCRGEDKFVMSKRFKSYLNFSHPLIANNFEPNECAWAYGMNIFDLEAWRRTNISRTYHFWLEENLKSDLSLWQLGTLPPGLIAFHGHVHVINPFWHMLGLGYQDNTTVEDAESAGVIHFNGRAKPWLDIAFPQLRPLWTKYVDFSDRFIKSCHIRAS
;
A
#
# COMPACT_ATOMS: atom_id res chain seq x y z
N MET A 1 -7.94 1.04 -81.76
CA MET A 1 -9.22 0.71 -81.08
C MET A 1 -8.94 0.67 -79.60
N GLN A 2 -9.46 1.61 -78.83
CA GLN A 2 -9.30 1.61 -77.37
C GLN A 2 -10.63 1.15 -76.74
N LEU A 3 -10.52 0.14 -75.89
CA LEU A 3 -11.63 -0.49 -75.18
C LEU A 3 -11.67 0.08 -73.77
N HIS A 4 -12.70 0.85 -73.47
CA HIS A 4 -12.91 1.38 -72.12
C HIS A 4 -14.06 0.64 -71.44
N ILE A 5 -13.74 0.00 -70.32
CA ILE A 5 -14.67 -0.76 -69.49
C ILE A 5 -14.90 0.05 -68.22
N SER A 6 -16.16 0.35 -67.88
CA SER A 6 -16.45 1.15 -66.69
C SER A 6 -16.21 0.31 -65.42
N PRO A 7 -15.84 0.94 -64.28
CA PRO A 7 -15.53 0.23 -63.03
C PRO A 7 -16.70 -0.59 -62.46
N SER A 8 -17.93 -0.31 -62.88
CA SER A 8 -19.13 -1.06 -62.48
C SER A 8 -19.49 -2.23 -63.42
N LEU A 9 -18.71 -2.44 -64.50
CA LEU A 9 -18.85 -3.51 -65.49
C LEU A 9 -20.20 -3.58 -66.22
N ARG A 10 -21.01 -2.51 -66.20
CA ARG A 10 -22.35 -2.55 -66.81
C ARG A 10 -22.39 -2.16 -68.28
N HIS A 11 -21.41 -1.42 -68.80
CA HIS A 11 -21.32 -1.05 -70.21
C HIS A 11 -19.88 -1.15 -70.72
N VAL A 12 -19.72 -1.63 -71.96
CA VAL A 12 -18.46 -1.67 -72.69
C VAL A 12 -18.59 -0.77 -73.90
N THR A 13 -17.72 0.24 -74.02
CA THR A 13 -17.75 1.19 -75.13
C THR A 13 -16.51 0.97 -75.99
N VAL A 14 -16.72 0.62 -77.26
CA VAL A 14 -15.64 0.44 -78.25
C VAL A 14 -15.63 1.67 -79.16
N LEU A 15 -14.50 2.37 -79.22
CA LEU A 15 -14.32 3.53 -80.11
C LEU A 15 -13.40 3.14 -81.28
N PRO A 16 -13.94 2.97 -82.50
CA PRO A 16 -13.14 3.00 -83.72
C PRO A 16 -12.82 4.46 -84.07
N GLY A 17 -11.57 4.74 -84.43
CA GLY A 17 -11.14 6.08 -84.83
C GLY A 17 -11.99 6.56 -86.00
N LYS A 18 -12.63 7.73 -85.82
CA LYS A 18 -13.65 8.39 -86.66
C LYS A 18 -15.10 8.04 -86.32
N GLY A 19 -15.56 8.57 -85.19
CA GLY A 19 -16.64 9.56 -85.24
C GLY A 19 -18.09 9.10 -85.36
N VAL A 20 -18.48 7.89 -84.92
CA VAL A 20 -19.89 7.55 -84.63
C VAL A 20 -19.94 6.50 -83.49
N ARG A 21 -20.74 6.71 -82.44
CA ARG A 21 -20.88 5.80 -81.27
C ARG A 21 -22.18 5.00 -81.37
N GLU A 22 -22.10 3.67 -81.52
CA GLU A 22 -23.26 2.77 -81.38
C GLU A 22 -23.19 1.96 -80.07
N PHE A 23 -24.34 1.80 -79.41
CA PHE A 23 -24.48 1.07 -78.15
C PHE A 23 -25.22 -0.26 -78.37
N MET A 24 -24.52 -1.39 -78.22
CA MET A 24 -25.16 -2.71 -78.19
C MET A 24 -25.62 -3.05 -76.77
N LYS A 25 -26.93 -3.22 -76.57
CA LYS A 25 -27.54 -3.72 -75.32
C LYS A 25 -27.53 -5.25 -75.30
N VAL A 26 -26.80 -5.84 -74.34
CA VAL A 26 -26.85 -7.28 -74.06
C VAL A 26 -27.94 -7.55 -72.98
N LYS A 27 -28.95 -8.36 -73.32
CA LYS A 27 -29.96 -8.87 -72.37
C LYS A 27 -29.45 -10.17 -71.74
N ILE A 28 -29.30 -10.21 -70.41
CA ILE A 28 -29.00 -11.42 -69.64
C ILE A 28 -30.26 -11.82 -68.85
N GLY A 29 -30.68 -13.08 -69.03
CA GLY A 29 -31.89 -13.66 -68.43
C GLY A 29 -31.84 -13.81 -66.91
N SER A 30 -33.02 -13.81 -66.28
CA SER A 30 -33.20 -13.83 -64.83
C SER A 30 -32.88 -15.20 -64.21
N ARG A 31 -31.80 -15.28 -63.42
CA ARG A 31 -31.59 -16.39 -62.46
C ARG A 31 -32.37 -16.08 -61.18
N ARG A 32 -33.45 -16.84 -60.93
CA ARG A 32 -34.38 -16.67 -59.79
C ARG A 32 -33.81 -17.03 -58.40
N LEU A 33 -32.53 -17.37 -58.28
CA LEU A 33 -31.89 -17.63 -56.98
C LEU A 33 -30.53 -16.91 -56.95
N SER A 34 -30.45 -15.86 -56.15
CA SER A 34 -29.21 -15.11 -55.93
C SER A 34 -28.27 -15.91 -55.05
N TYR A 35 -26.98 -15.95 -55.40
CA TYR A 35 -25.93 -16.55 -54.57
C TYR A 35 -25.94 -16.00 -53.13
N ARG A 36 -26.36 -14.74 -52.95
CA ARG A 36 -26.57 -14.15 -51.63
C ARG A 36 -27.69 -14.85 -50.84
N MET A 37 -28.81 -15.20 -51.48
CA MET A 37 -29.90 -15.93 -50.82
C MET A 37 -29.45 -17.33 -50.39
N VAL A 38 -28.68 -18.03 -51.21
CA VAL A 38 -28.13 -19.35 -50.86
C VAL A 38 -27.12 -19.21 -49.72
N PHE A 39 -26.23 -18.22 -49.78
CA PHE A 39 -25.26 -17.96 -48.72
C PHE A 39 -25.92 -17.65 -47.39
N TYR A 40 -26.92 -16.75 -47.36
CA TYR A 40 -27.66 -16.44 -46.12
C TYR A 40 -28.49 -17.63 -45.63
N SER A 41 -29.03 -18.46 -46.52
CA SER A 41 -29.76 -19.68 -46.13
C SER A 41 -28.83 -20.73 -45.51
N VAL A 42 -27.63 -20.91 -46.05
CA VAL A 42 -26.62 -21.83 -45.49
C VAL A 42 -26.11 -21.31 -44.15
N LEU A 43 -25.90 -19.99 -44.02
CA LEU A 43 -25.43 -19.37 -42.79
C LEU A 43 -26.49 -19.43 -41.67
N LEU A 44 -27.76 -19.23 -42.02
CA LEU A 44 -28.90 -19.43 -41.12
C LEU A 44 -29.02 -20.90 -40.69
N ALA A 45 -28.90 -21.84 -41.64
CA ALA A 45 -28.93 -23.26 -41.34
C ALA A 45 -27.79 -23.68 -40.41
N ALA A 46 -26.56 -23.20 -40.65
CA ALA A 46 -25.41 -23.46 -39.79
C ALA A 46 -25.58 -22.88 -38.38
N PHE A 47 -26.18 -21.69 -38.27
CA PHE A 47 -26.50 -21.07 -36.97
C PHE A 47 -27.56 -21.87 -36.21
N LEU A 48 -28.64 -22.27 -36.89
CA LEU A 48 -29.71 -23.09 -36.30
C LEU A 48 -29.20 -24.47 -35.89
N LEU A 49 -28.32 -25.09 -36.68
CA LEU A 49 -27.74 -26.40 -36.36
C LEU A 49 -26.89 -26.34 -35.08
N ARG A 50 -26.11 -25.27 -34.89
CA ARG A 50 -25.36 -25.04 -33.64
C ARG A 50 -26.29 -24.81 -32.46
N PHE A 51 -27.40 -24.08 -32.66
CA PHE A 51 -28.39 -23.87 -31.61
C PHE A 51 -29.09 -25.16 -31.19
N VAL A 52 -29.44 -26.02 -32.15
CA VAL A 52 -30.00 -27.36 -31.90
C VAL A 52 -28.99 -28.26 -31.21
N PHE A 53 -27.71 -28.21 -31.61
CA PHE A 53 -26.65 -28.96 -30.94
C PHE A 53 -26.45 -28.51 -29.49
N VAL A 54 -26.46 -27.20 -29.22
CA VAL A 54 -26.37 -26.66 -27.85
C VAL A 54 -27.59 -27.07 -27.02
N LEU A 55 -28.79 -26.99 -27.58
CA LEU A 55 -30.01 -27.43 -26.89
C LEU A 55 -30.00 -28.94 -26.57
N ALA A 56 -29.55 -29.77 -27.52
CA ALA A 56 -29.43 -31.22 -27.30
C ALA A 56 -28.30 -31.59 -26.34
N ALA A 57 -27.20 -30.82 -26.33
CA ALA A 57 -26.09 -31.01 -25.41
C ALA A 57 -26.47 -30.60 -23.98
N VAL A 58 -27.25 -29.52 -23.81
CA VAL A 58 -27.78 -29.10 -22.50
C VAL A 58 -28.72 -30.16 -21.92
N ASP A 59 -29.58 -30.77 -22.75
CA ASP A 59 -30.44 -31.90 -22.34
C ASP A 59 -29.65 -33.17 -21.97
N SER A 60 -28.43 -33.35 -22.49
CA SER A 60 -27.57 -34.49 -22.16
C SER A 60 -26.73 -34.28 -20.89
N ILE A 61 -26.63 -33.05 -20.38
CA ILE A 61 -25.88 -32.73 -19.16
C ILE A 61 -26.78 -32.81 -17.92
N ASP A 62 -28.10 -32.64 -18.07
CA ASP A 62 -29.08 -32.95 -17.03
C ASP A 62 -29.30 -34.47 -16.96
N GLY A 63 -28.46 -35.13 -16.17
CA GLY A 63 -28.49 -36.57 -15.92
C GLY A 63 -29.77 -37.07 -15.26
N GLN A 64 -30.84 -37.24 -16.05
CA GLN A 64 -31.97 -38.09 -15.70
C GLN A 64 -31.91 -39.39 -16.49
N THR A 65 -31.58 -40.46 -15.77
CA THR A 65 -31.81 -41.84 -16.19
C THR A 65 -33.31 -42.07 -16.44
N GLY A 66 -33.75 -41.89 -17.68
CA GLY A 66 -35.08 -42.23 -18.14
C GLY A 66 -35.11 -42.37 -19.65
N ARG A 67 -35.33 -43.58 -20.16
CA ARG A 67 -35.44 -43.89 -21.60
C ARG A 67 -36.45 -42.95 -22.27
N CYS A 68 -35.99 -41.97 -23.03
CA CYS A 68 -36.84 -41.15 -23.86
C CYS A 68 -36.55 -41.45 -25.34
N SER A 69 -37.46 -42.16 -25.99
CA SER A 69 -37.36 -42.52 -27.41
C SER A 69 -37.61 -41.28 -28.29
N THR A 70 -36.79 -41.16 -29.34
CA THR A 70 -36.48 -39.98 -30.16
C THR A 70 -37.63 -39.32 -30.96
N ILE A 71 -38.90 -39.66 -30.70
CA ILE A 71 -40.06 -39.11 -31.46
C ILE A 71 -41.14 -38.51 -30.52
N GLY A 72 -41.08 -38.72 -29.20
CA GLY A 72 -42.11 -38.27 -28.25
C GLY A 72 -41.99 -36.82 -27.76
N CYS A 73 -40.81 -36.19 -27.87
CA CYS A 73 -40.58 -34.87 -27.26
C CYS A 73 -40.83 -33.66 -28.19
N LEU A 74 -40.99 -33.86 -29.50
CA LEU A 74 -41.28 -32.75 -30.43
C LEU A 74 -42.72 -32.23 -30.36
N GLY A 75 -43.66 -32.98 -29.78
CA GLY A 75 -45.08 -32.63 -29.73
C GLY A 75 -45.48 -31.61 -28.65
N LYS A 76 -44.59 -31.26 -27.71
CA LYS A 76 -44.96 -30.46 -26.52
C LYS A 76 -44.71 -28.95 -26.61
N ARG A 77 -44.26 -28.41 -27.76
CA ARG A 77 -43.97 -26.97 -27.91
C ARG A 77 -44.67 -26.24 -29.06
N LEU A 78 -45.56 -26.89 -29.81
CA LEU A 78 -46.39 -26.26 -30.84
C LEU A 78 -47.88 -26.47 -30.54
N GLY A 79 -48.36 -25.85 -29.47
CA GLY A 79 -49.79 -25.73 -29.14
C GLY A 79 -50.08 -24.30 -28.64
N PRO A 80 -51.23 -23.69 -28.99
CA PRO A 80 -51.48 -22.28 -28.71
C PRO A 80 -51.58 -22.01 -27.21
N ARG A 81 -50.85 -20.99 -26.77
CA ARG A 81 -50.85 -20.39 -25.43
C ARG A 81 -52.26 -20.03 -24.96
N ILE A 82 -52.91 -20.89 -24.18
CA ILE A 82 -53.98 -20.52 -23.26
C ILE A 82 -53.85 -21.46 -22.04
N LEU A 83 -53.82 -20.87 -20.84
CA LEU A 83 -53.68 -21.47 -19.49
C LEU A 83 -52.26 -21.63 -18.92
N GLY A 84 -52.01 -20.82 -17.88
CA GLY A 84 -51.27 -21.25 -16.70
C GLY A 84 -49.76 -21.06 -16.74
N ARG A 85 -49.31 -19.95 -16.14
CA ARG A 85 -47.93 -19.67 -15.75
C ARG A 85 -47.41 -20.80 -14.85
N ARG A 86 -46.61 -21.75 -15.38
CA ARG A 86 -45.66 -22.50 -14.54
C ARG A 86 -44.35 -21.72 -14.56
N VAL A 87 -44.07 -21.10 -13.42
CA VAL A 87 -42.73 -20.63 -13.06
C VAL A 87 -41.80 -21.82 -13.25
N LEU A 88 -40.72 -21.62 -14.01
CA LEU A 88 -39.61 -22.55 -14.07
C LEU A 88 -39.03 -22.59 -12.65
N GLU A 89 -39.34 -23.64 -11.90
CA GLU A 89 -38.81 -23.86 -10.55
C GLU A 89 -37.29 -23.81 -10.62
N SER A 90 -36.68 -22.97 -9.78
CA SER A 90 -35.24 -23.01 -9.56
C SER A 90 -34.90 -24.40 -9.02
N THR A 91 -33.99 -25.10 -9.68
CA THR A 91 -33.45 -26.38 -9.20
C THR A 91 -32.64 -26.25 -7.91
N VAL A 92 -32.42 -25.02 -7.42
CA VAL A 92 -31.98 -24.77 -6.04
C VAL A 92 -33.23 -24.57 -5.18
N PRO A 93 -33.42 -25.37 -4.11
CA PRO A 93 -34.53 -25.17 -3.17
C PRO A 93 -34.46 -23.74 -2.60
N GLU A 94 -35.51 -22.95 -2.80
CA GLU A 94 -35.65 -21.57 -2.28
C GLU A 94 -35.40 -21.50 -0.76
N VAL A 95 -35.66 -22.61 -0.08
CA VAL A 95 -35.37 -22.88 1.35
C VAL A 95 -33.90 -22.66 1.71
N ILE A 96 -32.95 -22.97 0.81
CA ILE A 96 -31.52 -22.80 1.09
C ILE A 96 -31.18 -21.31 1.22
N TYR A 97 -31.70 -20.48 0.30
CA TYR A 97 -31.48 -19.04 0.34
C TYR A 97 -32.15 -18.40 1.56
N GLN A 98 -33.38 -18.82 1.89
CA GLN A 98 -34.08 -18.35 3.09
C GLN A 98 -33.26 -18.59 4.36
N VAL A 99 -32.74 -19.82 4.54
CA VAL A 99 -31.92 -20.17 5.71
C VAL A 99 -30.60 -19.39 5.73
N LEU A 100 -29.95 -19.19 4.58
CA LEU A 100 -28.68 -18.45 4.50
C LEU A 100 -28.85 -16.93 4.73
N GLU A 101 -29.99 -16.35 4.35
CA GLU A 101 -30.28 -14.92 4.52
C GLU A 101 -30.86 -14.55 5.90
N GLU A 102 -31.41 -15.53 6.64
CA GLU A 102 -31.91 -15.29 8.00
C GLU A 102 -30.78 -14.78 8.94
N PRO A 103 -31.03 -13.75 9.76
CA PRO A 103 -30.05 -13.24 10.71
C PRO A 103 -29.67 -14.33 11.72
N VAL A 104 -28.38 -14.46 12.00
CA VAL A 104 -27.85 -15.47 12.93
C VAL A 104 -28.35 -15.15 14.35
N ASP A 105 -29.28 -15.95 14.87
CA ASP A 105 -29.65 -15.92 16.27
C ASP A 105 -28.56 -16.64 17.09
N GLN A 106 -28.00 -15.97 18.10
CA GLN A 106 -26.91 -16.51 18.92
C GLN A 106 -27.34 -17.73 19.75
N SER A 107 -28.65 -17.97 19.84
CA SER A 107 -29.26 -19.10 20.53
C SER A 107 -29.31 -20.40 19.70
N GLU A 108 -29.21 -20.33 18.36
CA GLU A 108 -29.27 -21.51 17.48
C GLU A 108 -27.92 -22.22 17.28
N VAL A 109 -26.82 -21.64 17.77
CA VAL A 109 -25.47 -22.25 17.74
C VAL A 109 -25.31 -23.36 18.80
N GLN A 110 -26.35 -23.64 19.60
CA GLN A 110 -26.36 -24.69 20.63
C GLN A 110 -27.07 -26.01 20.21
N LEU A 111 -27.03 -26.38 18.92
CA LEU A 111 -27.37 -27.75 18.50
C LEU A 111 -26.13 -28.50 18.01
N GLY A 112 -25.63 -29.44 18.82
CA GLY A 112 -24.72 -30.50 18.36
C GLY A 112 -25.49 -31.61 17.60
N PRO A 113 -24.84 -32.49 16.84
CA PRO A 113 -23.42 -32.90 16.89
C PRO A 113 -22.58 -32.45 15.67
N GLU A 114 -21.25 -32.44 15.86
CA GLU A 114 -20.16 -32.23 14.88
C GLU A 114 -20.45 -31.31 13.68
N ILE A 115 -20.36 -29.99 13.89
CA ILE A 115 -20.21 -29.05 12.76
C ILE A 115 -18.97 -29.48 11.96
N PRO A 116 -19.09 -29.70 10.63
CA PRO A 116 -17.95 -30.05 9.80
C PRO A 116 -16.83 -29.02 9.92
N GLN A 117 -15.61 -29.51 10.13
CA GLN A 117 -14.45 -28.65 10.37
C GLN A 117 -13.86 -28.14 9.06
N THR A 118 -14.09 -28.87 7.96
CA THR A 118 -13.61 -28.60 6.61
C THR A 118 -14.72 -28.79 5.58
N LEU A 119 -14.50 -28.26 4.37
CA LEU A 119 -15.43 -28.45 3.26
C LEU A 119 -15.47 -29.92 2.82
N GLU A 120 -14.34 -30.63 2.94
CA GLU A 120 -14.20 -32.04 2.63
C GLU A 120 -15.05 -32.90 3.58
N ASP A 121 -15.00 -32.62 4.88
CA ASP A 121 -15.82 -33.30 5.89
C ASP A 121 -17.30 -33.08 5.60
N PHE A 122 -17.68 -31.83 5.32
CA PHE A 122 -19.06 -31.49 4.95
C PHE A 122 -19.52 -32.25 3.71
N ILE A 123 -18.72 -32.28 2.65
CA ILE A 123 -19.06 -33.00 1.41
C ILE A 123 -19.17 -34.51 1.66
N ALA A 124 -18.29 -35.09 2.48
CA ALA A 124 -18.32 -36.50 2.83
C ALA A 124 -19.60 -36.87 3.59
N GLU A 125 -19.96 -36.07 4.59
CA GLU A 125 -21.15 -36.24 5.40
C GLU A 125 -22.44 -36.06 4.58
N MET A 126 -22.50 -35.03 3.72
CA MET A 126 -23.68 -34.79 2.87
C MET A 126 -23.88 -35.90 1.84
N LYS A 127 -22.80 -36.54 1.38
CA LYS A 127 -22.87 -37.68 0.46
C LYS A 127 -23.38 -38.96 1.13
N ASP A 128 -23.02 -39.18 2.39
CA ASP A 128 -23.39 -40.37 3.14
C ASP A 128 -24.82 -40.27 3.71
N GLU A 129 -25.14 -39.16 4.37
CA GLU A 129 -26.42 -38.96 5.06
C GLU A 129 -27.58 -38.56 4.14
N ARG A 130 -27.29 -37.93 2.98
CA ARG A 130 -28.27 -37.35 2.04
C ARG A 130 -29.43 -36.57 2.72
N PRO A 131 -29.11 -35.51 3.49
CA PRO A 131 -30.11 -34.76 4.26
C PRO A 131 -31.05 -33.93 3.37
N ASP A 132 -32.16 -33.47 3.95
CA ASP A 132 -33.09 -32.54 3.28
C ASP A 132 -32.46 -31.16 3.07
N ALA A 133 -33.04 -30.36 2.16
CA ALA A 133 -32.49 -29.06 1.77
C ALA A 133 -32.33 -28.09 2.95
N LYS A 134 -33.23 -28.17 3.94
CA LYS A 134 -33.18 -27.36 5.15
C LYS A 134 -31.99 -27.75 6.03
N THR A 135 -31.82 -29.05 6.30
CA THR A 135 -30.69 -29.53 7.11
C THR A 135 -29.35 -29.27 6.42
N PHE A 136 -29.28 -29.43 5.10
CA PHE A 136 -28.11 -29.05 4.31
C PHE A 136 -27.77 -27.56 4.50
N ALA A 137 -28.75 -26.68 4.37
CA ALA A 137 -28.55 -25.23 4.51
C ALA A 137 -28.12 -24.82 5.92
N VAL A 138 -28.73 -25.42 6.96
CA VAL A 138 -28.37 -25.17 8.36
C VAL A 138 -26.94 -25.63 8.65
N LYS A 139 -26.56 -26.85 8.24
CA LYS A 139 -25.19 -27.36 8.43
C LYS A 139 -24.16 -26.54 7.64
N LEU A 140 -24.48 -26.13 6.41
CA LEU A 140 -23.62 -25.25 5.61
C LEU A 140 -23.43 -23.88 6.29
N LYS A 141 -24.52 -23.26 6.76
CA LYS A 141 -24.47 -21.96 7.47
C LYS A 141 -23.63 -22.05 8.73
N ALA A 142 -23.79 -23.13 9.50
CA ALA A 142 -22.99 -23.39 10.71
C ALA A 142 -21.49 -23.55 10.38
N MET A 143 -21.15 -24.34 9.35
CA MET A 143 -19.76 -24.49 8.89
C MET A 143 -19.17 -23.16 8.42
N VAL A 144 -19.89 -22.41 7.57
CA VAL A 144 -19.43 -21.10 7.07
C VAL A 144 -19.19 -20.14 8.24
N THR A 145 -20.13 -20.06 9.18
CA THR A 145 -20.01 -19.22 10.39
C THR A 145 -18.78 -19.61 11.23
N LEU A 146 -18.55 -20.91 11.42
CA LEU A 146 -17.37 -21.43 12.13
C LEU A 146 -16.06 -21.07 11.41
N LEU A 147 -16.01 -21.27 10.09
CA LEU A 147 -14.84 -20.95 9.27
C LEU A 147 -14.56 -19.43 9.23
N GLU A 148 -15.60 -18.61 9.16
CA GLU A 148 -15.50 -17.15 9.28
C GLU A 148 -14.96 -16.73 10.65
N GLN A 149 -15.47 -17.33 11.74
CA GLN A 149 -14.98 -17.06 13.09
C GLN A 149 -13.53 -17.48 13.27
N ARG A 150 -13.13 -18.66 12.78
CA ARG A 150 -11.74 -19.14 12.78
C ARG A 150 -10.83 -18.21 12.00
N THR A 151 -11.23 -17.82 10.79
CA THR A 151 -10.49 -16.88 9.94
C THR A 151 -10.32 -15.53 10.64
N ARG A 152 -11.38 -15.03 11.29
CA ARG A 152 -11.35 -13.80 12.06
C ARG A 152 -10.35 -13.88 13.23
N THR A 153 -10.41 -14.94 14.03
CA THR A 153 -9.49 -15.13 15.18
C THR A 153 -8.05 -15.26 14.71
N ALA A 154 -7.79 -16.06 13.66
CA ALA A 154 -6.46 -16.19 13.06
C ALA A 154 -5.94 -14.84 12.56
N LYS A 155 -6.79 -14.02 11.92
CA LYS A 155 -6.40 -12.69 11.44
C LYS A 155 -6.07 -11.73 12.58
N ILE A 156 -6.84 -11.76 13.67
CA ILE A 156 -6.56 -10.95 14.86
C ILE A 156 -5.24 -11.36 15.52
N GLN A 157 -5.00 -12.67 15.65
CA GLN A 157 -3.73 -13.20 16.17
C GLN A 157 -2.55 -12.81 15.28
N GLU A 158 -2.68 -12.92 13.96
CA GLU A 158 -1.67 -12.45 13.00
C GLU A 158 -1.33 -10.98 13.25
N TYR A 159 -2.33 -10.09 13.37
CA TYR A 159 -2.09 -8.68 13.64
C TYR A 159 -1.38 -8.43 14.97
N LEU A 160 -1.71 -9.18 16.02
CA LEU A 160 -1.05 -9.11 17.31
C LEU A 160 0.43 -9.53 17.19
N TYR A 161 0.70 -10.68 16.60
CA TYR A 161 2.07 -11.18 16.45
C TYR A 161 2.92 -10.25 15.59
N ARG A 162 2.36 -9.72 14.49
CA ARG A 162 3.04 -8.70 13.67
C ARG A 162 3.31 -7.43 14.46
N HIS A 163 2.38 -6.98 15.30
CA HIS A 163 2.58 -5.81 16.15
C HIS A 163 3.72 -6.02 17.16
N VAL A 164 3.71 -7.16 17.88
CA VAL A 164 4.75 -7.52 18.85
C VAL A 164 6.11 -7.65 18.16
N ALA A 165 6.18 -8.35 17.03
CA ALA A 165 7.41 -8.51 16.26
C ALA A 165 7.95 -7.16 15.75
N SER A 166 7.08 -6.27 15.26
CA SER A 166 7.49 -4.94 14.77
C SER A 166 7.88 -3.95 15.86
N SER A 167 7.42 -4.15 17.10
CA SER A 167 7.68 -3.24 18.23
C SER A 167 8.83 -3.72 19.12
N SER A 168 9.28 -4.96 18.94
CA SER A 168 10.39 -5.54 19.69
C SER A 168 11.71 -5.20 19.01
N ILE A 169 12.75 -4.91 19.79
CA ILE A 169 14.11 -4.76 19.26
C ILE A 169 14.69 -6.18 19.07
N PRO A 170 15.04 -6.59 17.84
CA PRO A 170 15.66 -7.89 17.60
C PRO A 170 16.98 -8.04 18.37
N LYS A 171 17.23 -9.24 18.90
CA LYS A 171 18.46 -9.55 19.66
C LYS A 171 19.73 -9.19 18.87
N GLN A 172 19.68 -9.39 17.56
CA GLN A 172 20.78 -9.12 16.63
C GLN A 172 21.08 -7.62 16.53
N LEU A 173 20.05 -6.77 16.44
CA LEU A 173 20.23 -5.30 16.43
C LEU A 173 20.68 -4.78 17.79
N HIS A 174 20.17 -5.36 18.88
CA HIS A 174 20.64 -5.02 20.23
C HIS A 174 22.12 -5.39 20.43
N CYS A 175 22.53 -6.57 19.97
CA CYS A 175 23.94 -6.97 19.93
C CYS A 175 24.81 -5.96 19.17
N LEU A 176 24.36 -5.52 17.99
CA LEU A 176 25.09 -4.55 17.16
C LEU A 176 25.31 -3.24 17.91
N ALA A 177 24.25 -2.69 18.51
CA ALA A 177 24.32 -1.45 19.28
C ALA A 177 25.29 -1.57 20.47
N LEU A 178 25.23 -2.66 21.25
CA LEU A 178 26.11 -2.86 22.39
C LEU A 178 27.57 -3.03 21.99
N LYS A 179 27.85 -3.76 20.90
CA LYS A 179 29.23 -3.91 20.40
C LYS A 179 29.81 -2.59 19.93
N LEU A 180 29.03 -1.78 19.21
CA LEU A 180 29.47 -0.48 18.75
C LEU A 180 29.64 0.52 19.90
N ALA A 181 28.80 0.45 20.94
CA ALA A 181 29.03 1.23 22.17
C ALA A 181 30.38 0.87 22.82
N ASN A 182 30.69 -0.43 22.89
CA ASN A 182 31.97 -0.89 23.42
C ASN A 182 33.16 -0.43 22.56
N GLU A 183 33.04 -0.51 21.24
CA GLU A 183 34.06 0.00 20.32
C GLU A 183 34.25 1.51 20.49
N HIS A 184 33.18 2.29 20.59
CA HIS A 184 33.30 3.73 20.86
C HIS A 184 34.13 3.99 22.12
N SER A 185 33.91 3.22 23.19
CA SER A 185 34.65 3.40 24.44
C SER A 185 36.13 3.01 24.36
N MET A 186 36.51 2.01 23.54
CA MET A 186 37.85 1.40 23.57
C MET A 186 38.71 1.69 22.34
N ASN A 187 38.10 2.06 21.21
CA ASN A 187 38.76 2.23 19.93
C ASN A 187 38.81 3.72 19.55
N ALA A 188 40.01 4.27 19.38
CA ALA A 188 40.17 5.68 19.01
C ALA A 188 39.59 5.99 17.63
N ASN A 189 39.65 5.05 16.69
CA ASN A 189 39.08 5.22 15.34
C ASN A 189 37.54 5.26 15.37
N ALA A 190 36.91 4.63 16.36
CA ALA A 190 35.46 4.69 16.55
C ALA A 190 34.99 6.02 17.18
N ARG A 191 35.92 6.87 17.61
CA ARG A 191 35.65 8.19 18.23
C ARG A 191 36.05 9.36 17.34
N LEU A 192 36.34 9.11 16.06
CA LEU A 192 36.66 10.18 15.14
C LEU A 192 35.49 11.18 15.07
N GLN A 193 35.85 12.45 14.95
CA GLN A 193 34.87 13.50 14.77
C GLN A 193 34.29 13.38 13.36
N LEU A 194 32.96 13.46 13.26
CA LEU A 194 32.22 13.36 12.02
C LEU A 194 31.50 14.69 11.76
N PRO A 195 31.90 15.47 10.75
CA PRO A 195 33.02 15.23 9.83
C PRO A 195 34.38 15.67 10.42
N SER A 196 35.47 15.50 9.66
CA SER A 196 36.77 16.08 10.02
C SER A 196 36.69 17.61 10.11
N ALA A 197 37.59 18.23 10.89
CA ALA A 197 37.57 19.67 11.15
C ALA A 197 37.57 20.53 9.88
N GLU A 198 38.24 20.09 8.81
CA GLU A 198 38.32 20.77 7.51
C GLU A 198 36.97 20.81 6.77
N LEU A 199 36.10 19.83 7.01
CA LEU A 199 34.81 19.68 6.34
C LEU A 199 33.65 20.27 7.17
N VAL A 200 33.91 20.75 8.39
CA VAL A 200 32.90 21.38 9.25
C VAL A 200 32.18 22.57 8.57
N PRO A 201 32.86 23.45 7.81
CA PRO A 201 32.17 24.55 7.11
C PRO A 201 31.10 24.07 6.10
N ALA A 202 31.27 22.88 5.51
CA ALA A 202 30.32 22.32 4.54
C ALA A 202 28.96 21.96 5.18
N LEU A 203 28.90 21.80 6.51
CA LEU A 203 27.66 21.46 7.22
C LEU A 203 26.60 22.57 7.18
N VAL A 204 26.97 23.79 6.78
CA VAL A 204 26.08 24.95 6.68
C VAL A 204 26.14 25.61 5.30
N ASP A 205 26.85 25.02 4.34
CA ASP A 205 27.05 25.56 3.02
C ASP A 205 25.95 25.12 2.05
N ASN A 206 25.04 26.03 1.73
CA ASN A 206 23.91 25.80 0.83
C ASN A 206 24.28 25.42 -0.62
N SER A 207 25.56 25.38 -1.00
CA SER A 207 26.01 24.83 -2.28
C SER A 207 26.06 23.30 -2.30
N PHE A 208 25.94 22.64 -1.14
CA PHE A 208 25.85 21.19 -0.98
C PHE A 208 24.40 20.67 -0.92
N PHE A 209 24.23 19.38 -1.19
CA PHE A 209 22.97 18.67 -1.05
C PHE A 209 22.83 18.13 0.38
N HIS A 210 22.07 18.85 1.20
CA HIS A 210 21.82 18.49 2.59
C HIS A 210 20.65 17.52 2.76
N PHE A 211 20.98 16.32 3.23
CA PHE A 211 20.03 15.28 3.60
C PHE A 211 19.96 15.16 5.12
N VAL A 212 18.76 14.95 5.65
CA VAL A 212 18.54 14.77 7.09
C VAL A 212 17.89 13.41 7.34
N LEU A 213 18.48 12.65 8.25
CA LEU A 213 17.99 11.34 8.67
C LEU A 213 17.88 11.31 10.19
N ALA A 214 16.70 11.02 10.73
CA ALA A 214 16.52 10.84 12.17
C ALA A 214 16.25 9.36 12.50
N SER A 215 17.12 8.72 13.28
CA SER A 215 16.98 7.29 13.60
C SER A 215 17.67 6.88 14.90
N ASP A 216 17.08 5.90 15.58
CA ASP A 216 17.67 5.13 16.67
C ASP A 216 18.11 3.71 16.24
N ASN A 217 18.05 3.41 14.94
CA ASN A 217 18.41 2.13 14.35
C ASN A 217 19.65 2.28 13.45
N ILE A 218 20.81 1.86 13.99
CA ILE A 218 22.11 1.99 13.32
C ILE A 218 22.14 1.28 11.97
N LEU A 219 21.58 0.07 11.89
CA LEU A 219 21.60 -0.72 10.67
C LEU A 219 20.70 -0.10 9.59
N ALA A 220 19.51 0.35 9.97
CA ALA A 220 18.60 1.05 9.08
C ALA A 220 19.23 2.35 8.56
N ALA A 221 19.82 3.15 9.45
CA ALA A 221 20.53 4.37 9.09
C ALA A 221 21.71 4.11 8.14
N SER A 222 22.46 3.02 8.36
CA SER A 222 23.57 2.63 7.50
C SER A 222 23.11 2.31 6.07
N VAL A 223 21.94 1.69 5.89
CA VAL A 223 21.39 1.37 4.57
C VAL A 223 20.90 2.62 3.86
N VAL A 224 20.23 3.54 4.56
CA VAL A 224 19.84 4.83 3.98
C VAL A 224 21.07 5.61 3.52
N ALA A 225 22.09 5.73 4.37
CA ALA A 225 23.32 6.43 4.04
C ALA A 225 24.06 5.77 2.86
N SER A 226 24.22 4.44 2.90
CA SER A 226 24.91 3.69 1.85
C SER A 226 24.18 3.76 0.52
N SER A 227 22.84 3.61 0.52
CA SER A 227 22.03 3.70 -0.70
C SER A 227 22.01 5.12 -1.27
N LEU A 228 21.95 6.15 -0.42
CA LEU A 228 22.05 7.55 -0.85
C LEU A 228 23.39 7.84 -1.55
N VAL A 229 24.50 7.46 -0.92
CA VAL A 229 25.84 7.74 -1.46
C VAL A 229 26.12 6.90 -2.71
N HIS A 230 25.76 5.60 -2.69
CA HIS A 230 26.00 4.69 -3.80
C HIS A 230 25.28 5.10 -5.09
N ASN A 231 24.07 5.65 -4.99
CA ASN A 231 23.27 6.04 -6.15
C ASN A 231 23.42 7.53 -6.50
N SER A 232 24.26 8.29 -5.79
CA SER A 232 24.49 9.69 -6.13
C SER A 232 25.47 9.84 -7.28
N LEU A 233 25.17 10.77 -8.19
CA LEU A 233 26.07 11.17 -9.27
C LEU A 233 27.20 12.10 -8.78
N HIS A 234 26.96 12.80 -7.66
CA HIS A 234 27.88 13.77 -7.07
C HIS A 234 28.05 13.51 -5.57
N PRO A 235 28.60 12.35 -5.17
CA PRO A 235 28.73 11.97 -3.76
C PRO A 235 29.58 12.98 -2.95
N GLU A 236 30.48 13.71 -3.59
CA GLU A 236 31.30 14.77 -2.97
C GLU A 236 30.48 16.01 -2.55
N LYS A 237 29.27 16.17 -3.10
CA LYS A 237 28.33 17.24 -2.73
C LYS A 237 27.28 16.80 -1.71
N VAL A 238 27.30 15.53 -1.29
CA VAL A 238 26.32 14.99 -0.33
C VAL A 238 26.77 15.32 1.09
N VAL A 239 25.90 16.00 1.84
CA VAL A 239 26.02 16.18 3.29
C VAL A 239 24.85 15.47 3.95
N LEU A 240 25.13 14.43 4.73
CA LEU A 240 24.12 13.69 5.49
C LEU A 240 24.20 14.02 6.98
N HIS A 241 23.15 14.66 7.49
CA HIS A 241 22.97 14.94 8.90
C HIS A 241 22.15 13.82 9.55
N ILE A 242 22.81 13.01 10.37
CA ILE A 242 22.19 11.91 11.12
C ILE A 242 21.88 12.40 12.52
N ILE A 243 20.59 12.49 12.84
CA ILE A 243 20.07 12.88 14.14
C ILE A 243 19.65 11.63 14.89
N THR A 244 20.11 11.49 16.12
CA THR A 244 19.80 10.30 16.95
C THR A 244 19.52 10.67 18.40
N ASP A 245 19.06 9.70 19.19
CA ASP A 245 18.81 9.88 20.60
C ASP A 245 20.12 9.79 21.41
N ARG A 246 20.06 10.15 22.70
CA ARG A 246 21.23 10.12 23.58
C ARG A 246 21.82 8.71 23.74
N LYS A 247 20.99 7.66 23.69
CA LYS A 247 21.39 6.28 23.95
C LYS A 247 22.12 5.67 22.75
N THR A 248 21.70 6.04 21.54
CA THR A 248 22.20 5.49 20.28
C THR A 248 23.35 6.32 19.70
N TYR A 249 23.57 7.55 20.21
CA TYR A 249 24.64 8.43 19.74
C TYR A 249 26.01 7.77 19.63
N TYR A 250 26.53 7.17 20.70
CA TYR A 250 27.88 6.59 20.68
C TYR A 250 27.99 5.38 19.72
N PRO A 251 27.06 4.41 19.73
CA PRO A 251 27.01 3.37 18.69
C PRO A 251 26.93 3.91 17.26
N MET A 252 26.10 4.93 17.01
CA MET A 252 25.90 5.53 15.69
C MET A 252 27.19 6.22 15.22
N GLN A 253 27.82 7.00 16.11
CA GLN A 253 29.10 7.65 15.83
C GLN A 253 30.19 6.61 15.54
N ALA A 254 30.26 5.53 16.32
CA ALA A 254 31.22 4.45 16.09
C ALA A 254 31.02 3.77 14.74
N TRP A 255 29.77 3.49 14.36
CA TRP A 255 29.48 2.89 13.05
C TRP A 255 30.01 3.75 11.91
N PHE A 256 29.62 5.03 11.84
CA PHE A 256 29.99 5.92 10.75
C PHE A 256 31.47 6.36 10.78
N SER A 257 32.13 6.27 11.93
CA SER A 257 33.58 6.49 12.03
C SER A 257 34.38 5.29 11.49
N LEU A 258 33.89 4.06 11.72
CA LEU A 258 34.52 2.83 11.26
C LEU A 258 34.16 2.47 9.81
N HIS A 259 33.05 3.01 9.28
CA HIS A 259 32.57 2.80 7.92
C HIS A 259 32.36 4.14 7.20
N PRO A 260 33.43 4.87 6.88
CA PRO A 260 33.32 6.15 6.19
C PRO A 260 32.73 5.98 4.78
N LEU A 261 31.85 6.91 4.40
CA LEU A 261 31.21 6.95 3.07
C LEU A 261 31.82 8.04 2.18
N THR A 262 33.14 8.17 2.20
CA THR A 262 33.88 9.16 1.40
C THR A 262 33.59 9.00 -0.10
N PRO A 263 33.38 10.09 -0.87
CA PRO A 263 33.60 11.50 -0.53
C PRO A 263 32.44 12.23 0.17
N ALA A 264 31.34 11.55 0.51
CA ALA A 264 30.23 12.19 1.20
C ALA A 264 30.59 12.62 2.63
N ILE A 265 29.96 13.70 3.08
CA ILE A 265 30.20 14.31 4.38
C ILE A 265 29.10 13.85 5.33
N ILE A 266 29.47 13.16 6.41
CA ILE A 266 28.52 12.63 7.39
C ILE A 266 28.68 13.38 8.71
N GLU A 267 27.58 13.86 9.25
CA GLU A 267 27.49 14.40 10.62
C GLU A 267 26.60 13.48 11.45
N VAL A 268 27.05 13.12 12.66
CA VAL A 268 26.21 12.43 13.64
C VAL A 268 25.99 13.36 14.83
N LYS A 269 24.73 13.69 15.12
CA LYS A 269 24.34 14.53 16.26
C LYS A 269 23.27 13.87 17.10
N ALA A 270 23.41 13.99 18.41
CA ALA A 270 22.36 13.59 19.35
C ALA A 270 21.43 14.77 19.66
N LEU A 271 20.17 14.48 19.98
CA LEU A 271 19.21 15.53 20.36
C LEU A 271 19.67 16.41 21.53
N HIS A 272 20.38 15.84 22.50
CA HIS A 272 20.90 16.57 23.65
C HIS A 272 22.09 17.49 23.34
N HIS A 273 22.64 17.44 22.11
CA HIS A 273 23.65 18.40 21.65
C HIS A 273 23.04 19.71 21.14
N PHE A 274 21.71 19.78 21.00
CA PHE A 274 21.03 21.01 20.61
C PHE A 274 20.63 21.80 21.85
N ASP A 275 21.21 22.99 22.00
CA ASP A 275 21.01 23.88 23.15
C ASP A 275 19.54 24.20 23.45
N TRP A 276 18.73 24.42 22.43
CA TRP A 276 17.30 24.73 22.60
C TRP A 276 16.51 23.54 23.16
N PHE A 277 16.96 22.31 22.90
CA PHE A 277 16.34 21.10 23.39
C PHE A 277 16.65 20.85 24.88
N THR A 278 17.82 21.31 25.34
CA THR A 278 18.26 21.14 26.74
C THR A 278 17.83 22.31 27.65
N LYS A 279 17.61 23.50 27.09
CA LYS A 279 17.30 24.74 27.85
C LYS A 279 15.80 25.07 27.96
N GLY A 280 14.91 24.35 27.27
CA GLY A 280 13.48 24.66 27.23
C GLY A 280 12.58 23.46 27.52
N LYS A 281 11.36 23.73 28.02
CA LYS A 281 10.24 22.79 27.89
C LYS A 281 9.88 22.72 26.42
N VAL A 282 10.42 21.76 25.69
CA VAL A 282 10.02 21.52 24.29
C VAL A 282 8.56 21.05 24.34
N PRO A 283 7.58 21.83 23.83
CA PRO A 283 6.15 21.51 23.96
C PRO A 283 5.83 20.12 23.41
N VAL A 284 6.57 19.69 22.39
CA VAL A 284 6.46 18.36 21.79
C VAL A 284 6.84 17.24 22.76
N LEU A 285 7.90 17.40 23.56
CA LEU A 285 8.27 16.38 24.56
C LEU A 285 7.21 16.27 25.66
N GLU A 286 6.72 17.40 26.16
CA GLU A 286 5.66 17.43 27.17
C GLU A 286 4.37 16.83 26.62
N ALA A 287 4.02 17.16 25.38
CA ALA A 287 2.89 16.58 24.68
C ALA A 287 3.04 15.06 24.49
N MET A 288 4.23 14.58 24.17
CA MET A 288 4.54 13.16 24.01
C MET A 288 4.52 12.40 25.33
N GLU A 289 5.07 12.96 26.41
CA GLU A 289 4.99 12.36 27.76
C GLU A 289 3.54 12.26 28.23
N LYS A 290 2.75 13.31 28.00
CA LYS A 290 1.31 13.31 28.30
C LYS A 290 0.55 12.31 27.44
N ASP A 291 0.82 12.24 26.14
CA ASP A 291 0.26 11.25 25.22
C ASP A 291 0.63 9.82 25.66
N GLN A 292 1.90 9.55 25.97
CA GLN A 292 2.35 8.26 26.47
C GLN A 292 1.62 7.87 27.75
N LYS A 293 1.42 8.81 28.68
CA LYS A 293 0.67 8.56 29.92
C LYS A 293 -0.80 8.25 29.64
N VAL A 294 -1.49 9.05 28.83
CA VAL A 294 -2.90 8.81 28.46
C VAL A 294 -3.05 7.49 27.71
N ARG A 295 -2.13 7.18 26.79
CA ARG A 295 -2.14 5.92 26.03
C ARG A 295 -1.81 4.70 26.89
N SER A 296 -0.93 4.83 27.87
CA SER A 296 -0.67 3.75 28.85
C SER A 296 -1.91 3.40 29.68
N GLN A 297 -2.83 4.35 29.85
CA GLN A 297 -4.11 4.17 30.51
C GLN A 297 -5.23 3.75 29.54
N PHE A 298 -5.02 3.87 28.23
CA PHE A 298 -6.01 3.56 27.21
C PHE A 298 -6.11 2.03 27.01
N ARG A 299 -7.21 1.45 27.50
CA ARG A 299 -7.72 0.10 27.15
C ARG A 299 -6.79 -1.10 27.42
N GLY A 300 -6.18 -1.19 28.60
CA GLY A 300 -5.68 -2.46 29.16
C GLY A 300 -4.58 -3.19 28.38
N GLY A 301 -3.94 -2.54 27.40
CA GLY A 301 -2.87 -3.10 26.56
C GLY A 301 -3.34 -3.98 25.38
N SER A 302 -2.38 -4.53 24.63
CA SER A 302 -2.64 -5.35 23.43
C SER A 302 -3.54 -6.56 23.66
N SER A 303 -3.50 -7.12 24.87
CA SER A 303 -4.37 -8.24 25.28
C SER A 303 -5.84 -7.84 25.38
N ALA A 304 -6.15 -6.68 25.96
CA ALA A 304 -7.53 -6.19 26.09
C ALA A 304 -8.12 -5.71 24.75
N ILE A 305 -7.30 -5.17 23.84
CA ILE A 305 -7.72 -4.82 22.47
C ILE A 305 -8.08 -6.07 21.67
N VAL A 306 -7.28 -7.12 21.78
CA VAL A 306 -7.50 -8.39 21.08
C VAL A 306 -8.65 -9.21 21.69
N ALA A 307 -8.93 -9.03 22.99
CA ALA A 307 -10.07 -9.67 23.66
C ALA A 307 -11.43 -9.14 23.18
N ASN A 308 -11.50 -7.98 22.51
CA ASN A 308 -12.75 -7.45 21.98
C ASN A 308 -13.14 -8.11 20.65
N ASN A 309 -13.98 -9.14 20.73
CA ASN A 309 -14.45 -9.91 19.58
C ASN A 309 -15.60 -9.25 18.80
N THR A 310 -16.06 -8.04 19.18
CA THR A 310 -17.14 -7.36 18.45
C THR A 310 -16.63 -6.55 17.27
N GLU A 311 -15.39 -6.06 17.31
CA GLU A 311 -14.85 -5.15 16.31
C GLU A 311 -14.25 -5.84 15.08
N LYS A 312 -14.39 -5.21 13.92
CA LYS A 312 -13.81 -5.73 12.67
C LYS A 312 -12.28 -5.83 12.76
N PRO A 313 -11.64 -6.88 12.22
CA PRO A 313 -10.19 -7.10 12.38
C PRO A 313 -9.29 -5.92 11.98
N TYR A 314 -9.65 -5.15 10.95
CA TYR A 314 -8.87 -3.99 10.53
C TYR A 314 -8.89 -2.84 11.56
N ILE A 315 -9.96 -2.71 12.35
CA ILE A 315 -10.06 -1.73 13.44
C ILE A 315 -9.12 -2.13 14.57
N ILE A 316 -9.10 -3.43 14.91
CA ILE A 316 -8.16 -3.99 15.89
C ILE A 316 -6.71 -3.78 15.41
N ALA A 317 -6.43 -4.02 14.13
CA ALA A 317 -5.12 -3.74 13.55
C ALA A 317 -4.72 -2.27 13.71
N ALA A 318 -5.61 -1.32 13.40
CA ALA A 318 -5.34 0.11 13.58
C ALA A 318 -5.06 0.47 15.05
N LYS A 319 -5.82 -0.10 16.00
CA LYS A 319 -5.58 0.08 17.44
C LYS A 319 -4.27 -0.53 17.94
N LEU A 320 -3.84 -1.67 17.39
CA LEU A 320 -2.52 -2.23 17.71
C LEU A 320 -1.41 -1.33 17.17
N GLN A 321 -1.55 -0.84 15.94
CA GLN A 321 -0.62 0.11 15.33
C GLN A 321 -0.48 1.37 16.19
N ALA A 322 -1.59 1.83 16.77
CA ALA A 322 -1.68 2.93 17.72
C ALA A 322 -0.70 2.89 18.88
N MET A 323 -0.48 1.69 19.39
CA MET A 323 0.36 1.49 20.55
C MET A 323 1.82 1.26 20.17
N SER A 324 2.16 1.25 18.88
CA SER A 324 3.55 1.04 18.47
C SER A 324 4.42 2.17 19.02
N PRO A 325 5.53 1.85 19.71
CA PRO A 325 6.46 2.86 20.21
C PRO A 325 6.98 3.82 19.13
N LYS A 326 6.98 3.41 17.85
CA LYS A 326 7.33 4.27 16.71
C LYS A 326 6.47 5.55 16.66
N TYR A 327 5.18 5.47 16.96
CA TYR A 327 4.31 6.66 16.91
C TYR A 327 4.52 7.64 18.07
N ASN A 328 5.27 7.23 19.08
CA ASN A 328 5.66 8.05 20.24
C ASN A 328 7.18 8.27 20.27
N SER A 329 7.88 7.99 19.17
CA SER A 329 9.33 8.21 19.10
C SER A 329 9.64 9.68 18.87
N VAL A 330 10.53 10.23 19.70
CA VAL A 330 10.99 11.63 19.58
C VAL A 330 11.64 11.86 18.22
N MET A 331 12.26 10.83 17.63
CA MET A 331 12.89 10.90 16.32
C MET A 331 11.91 11.25 15.20
N ASN A 332 10.65 10.82 15.31
CA ASN A 332 9.63 11.14 14.30
C ASN A 332 9.09 12.56 14.46
N HIS A 333 9.06 13.05 15.70
CA HIS A 333 8.56 14.38 16.03
C HIS A 333 9.58 15.48 15.76
N ILE A 334 10.87 15.18 15.71
CA ILE A 334 11.92 16.19 15.49
C ILE A 334 11.81 16.87 14.12
N ARG A 335 11.09 16.26 13.16
CA ARG A 335 10.84 16.81 11.83
C ARG A 335 10.28 18.23 11.87
N ILE A 336 9.40 18.54 12.82
CA ILE A 336 8.81 19.88 12.93
C ILE A 336 9.84 20.96 13.33
N HIS A 337 10.97 20.54 13.90
CA HIS A 337 12.04 21.41 14.37
C HIS A 337 13.20 21.55 13.38
N LEU A 338 13.04 21.11 12.14
CA LEU A 338 14.07 21.25 11.11
C LEU A 338 14.60 22.70 10.96
N PRO A 339 13.75 23.75 11.00
CA PRO A 339 14.23 25.13 10.95
C PRO A 339 15.15 25.51 12.12
N GLU A 340 14.88 24.98 13.33
CA GLU A 340 15.67 25.22 14.54
C GLU A 340 16.92 24.35 14.61
N LEU A 341 16.88 23.15 14.03
CA LEU A 341 18.04 22.26 13.91
C LEU A 341 19.06 22.80 12.90
N PHE A 342 18.57 23.41 11.81
CA PHE A 342 19.39 23.87 10.69
C PHE A 342 19.08 25.33 10.32
N PRO A 343 19.39 26.29 11.20
CA PRO A 343 19.01 27.70 11.01
C PRO A 343 19.68 28.37 9.80
N SER A 344 20.84 27.86 9.38
CA SER A 344 21.64 28.40 8.26
C SER A 344 21.36 27.75 6.91
N LEU A 345 20.61 26.65 6.88
CA LEU A 345 20.27 25.95 5.64
C LEU A 345 18.95 26.48 5.06
N ASN A 346 18.87 26.54 3.74
CA ASN A 346 17.73 27.03 2.98
C ASN A 346 16.81 25.90 2.58
N LYS A 347 17.36 24.76 2.13
CA LYS A 347 16.60 23.60 1.66
C LYS A 347 17.27 22.31 2.10
N VAL A 348 16.49 21.33 2.54
CA VAL A 348 16.96 20.00 2.91
C VAL A 348 16.02 18.92 2.37
N VAL A 349 16.52 17.70 2.20
CA VAL A 349 15.70 16.51 1.96
C VAL A 349 15.70 15.64 3.22
N PHE A 350 14.52 15.43 3.81
CA PHE A 350 14.36 14.54 4.96
C PHE A 350 14.09 13.11 4.50
N LEU A 351 14.79 12.14 5.09
CA LEU A 351 14.70 10.71 4.81
C LEU A 351 14.34 9.93 6.08
N ASP A 352 13.34 9.06 6.00
CA ASP A 352 13.06 8.08 7.05
C ASP A 352 14.09 6.94 7.04
N ASP A 353 14.22 6.21 8.15
CA ASP A 353 15.19 5.11 8.29
C ASP A 353 14.76 3.80 7.61
N ASP A 354 13.50 3.70 7.22
CA ASP A 354 12.89 2.58 6.51
C ASP A 354 12.77 2.82 5.00
N ILE A 355 13.66 3.63 4.42
CA ILE A 355 13.74 3.86 2.97
C ILE A 355 15.00 3.27 2.34
N VAL A 356 14.97 3.13 1.03
CA VAL A 356 16.14 2.85 0.19
C VAL A 356 16.13 3.83 -0.97
N VAL A 357 17.25 4.53 -1.16
CA VAL A 357 17.47 5.39 -2.32
C VAL A 357 17.94 4.54 -3.49
N GLN A 358 17.32 4.70 -4.66
CA GLN A 358 17.62 3.90 -5.86
C GLN A 358 18.11 4.76 -7.03
N THR A 359 18.05 6.09 -6.91
CA THR A 359 18.48 7.03 -7.95
C THR A 359 19.12 8.26 -7.32
N ASP A 360 19.80 9.07 -8.13
CA ASP A 360 20.35 10.34 -7.70
C ASP A 360 19.24 11.33 -7.32
N LEU A 361 19.35 11.89 -6.11
CA LEU A 361 18.36 12.79 -5.54
C LEU A 361 18.68 14.27 -5.76
N SER A 362 19.80 14.61 -6.42
CA SER A 362 20.16 16.00 -6.68
C SER A 362 19.09 16.80 -7.44
N PRO A 363 18.31 16.21 -8.39
CA PRO A 363 17.26 16.96 -9.09
C PRO A 363 16.13 17.44 -8.19
N LEU A 364 16.01 16.95 -6.95
CA LEU A 364 15.03 17.45 -5.98
C LEU A 364 15.30 18.93 -5.61
N TRP A 365 16.55 19.40 -5.68
CA TRP A 365 16.87 20.81 -5.40
C TRP A 365 16.36 21.75 -6.49
N ASP A 366 16.24 21.27 -7.73
CA ASP A 366 15.80 22.04 -8.90
C ASP A 366 14.28 22.15 -9.01
N ILE A 367 13.54 21.42 -8.17
CA ILE A 367 12.07 21.51 -8.13
C ILE A 367 11.67 22.91 -7.63
N ASP A 368 10.92 23.63 -8.47
CA ASP A 368 10.28 24.88 -8.08
C ASP A 368 9.11 24.58 -7.13
N MET A 369 9.34 24.87 -5.86
CA MET A 369 8.38 24.66 -4.79
C MET A 369 7.21 25.66 -4.85
N ASN A 370 7.23 26.67 -5.73
CA ASN A 370 6.19 27.70 -5.88
C ASN A 370 5.86 28.38 -4.54
N GLY A 371 6.90 28.72 -3.78
CA GLY A 371 6.80 29.32 -2.44
C GLY A 371 6.20 28.42 -1.35
N LYS A 372 5.99 27.12 -1.62
CA LYS A 372 5.55 26.13 -0.63
C LYS A 372 6.74 25.60 0.18
N VAL A 373 6.44 25.04 1.34
CA VAL A 373 7.44 24.61 2.31
C VAL A 373 7.81 23.15 2.16
N ASN A 374 6.83 22.27 1.92
CA ASN A 374 7.03 20.82 1.87
C ASN A 374 6.77 20.27 0.46
N GLY A 375 7.75 19.60 -0.13
CA GLY A 375 7.64 18.87 -1.38
C GLY A 375 7.38 17.41 -1.05
N ALA A 376 6.19 16.91 -1.39
CA ALA A 376 5.75 15.58 -0.96
C ALA A 376 4.88 14.88 -2.02
N VAL A 377 4.91 13.55 -2.01
CA VAL A 377 4.02 12.73 -2.83
C VAL A 377 2.64 12.64 -2.16
N GLU A 378 1.61 12.89 -2.96
CA GLU A 378 0.21 12.73 -2.55
C GLU A 378 -0.18 11.25 -2.45
N THR A 379 -0.98 10.94 -1.44
CA THR A 379 -1.45 9.57 -1.14
C THR A 379 -2.93 9.37 -1.44
N CYS A 380 -3.54 10.23 -2.27
CA CYS A 380 -4.90 10.03 -2.77
C CYS A 380 -4.99 9.81 -4.29
N ARG A 381 -3.83 9.87 -4.97
CA ARG A 381 -3.68 9.75 -6.42
C ARG A 381 -2.63 8.69 -6.69
N GLY A 382 -3.05 7.51 -7.11
CA GLY A 382 -2.16 6.40 -7.45
C GLY A 382 -2.95 5.14 -7.78
N GLU A 383 -2.26 4.16 -8.37
CA GLU A 383 -2.88 2.90 -8.77
C GLU A 383 -3.13 1.98 -7.57
N ASP A 384 -2.29 2.10 -6.53
CA ASP A 384 -2.43 1.38 -5.28
C ASP A 384 -3.59 1.93 -4.45
N LYS A 385 -4.73 1.25 -4.51
CA LYS A 385 -5.94 1.61 -3.75
C LYS A 385 -5.81 1.42 -2.23
N PHE A 386 -4.81 0.69 -1.74
CA PHE A 386 -4.63 0.49 -0.31
C PHE A 386 -3.82 1.62 0.32
N VAL A 387 -2.73 2.03 -0.33
CA VAL A 387 -1.79 3.04 0.18
C VAL A 387 -2.05 4.43 -0.40
N MET A 388 -2.46 4.52 -1.67
CA MET A 388 -2.64 5.78 -2.43
C MET A 388 -4.11 6.22 -2.52
N SER A 389 -4.96 5.81 -1.57
CA SER A 389 -6.36 6.24 -1.44
C SER A 389 -6.67 7.08 -0.18
N LYS A 390 -5.64 7.58 0.51
CA LYS A 390 -5.74 8.27 1.80
C LYS A 390 -6.06 9.75 1.62
N ARG A 391 -7.03 10.21 2.38
CA ARG A 391 -7.49 11.61 2.43
C ARG A 391 -7.47 12.09 3.87
N PHE A 392 -7.78 13.35 4.12
CA PHE A 392 -7.83 13.89 5.48
C PHE A 392 -8.75 13.07 6.38
N LYS A 393 -9.91 12.62 5.89
CA LYS A 393 -10.83 11.73 6.64
C LYS A 393 -10.26 10.36 7.01
N SER A 394 -9.14 9.95 6.40
CA SER A 394 -8.43 8.73 6.77
C SER A 394 -7.61 8.90 8.06
N TYR A 395 -7.34 10.14 8.47
CA TYR A 395 -6.43 10.47 9.56
C TYR A 395 -7.08 11.31 10.66
N LEU A 396 -8.00 12.20 10.30
CA LEU A 396 -8.66 13.13 11.21
C LEU A 396 -10.10 12.70 11.51
N ASN A 397 -10.57 12.99 12.73
CA ASN A 397 -11.91 12.67 13.18
C ASN A 397 -12.90 13.79 12.78
N PHE A 398 -13.53 13.65 11.61
CA PHE A 398 -14.52 14.60 11.11
C PHE A 398 -15.87 14.58 11.85
N SER A 399 -16.08 13.65 12.79
CA SER A 399 -17.22 13.75 13.72
C SER A 399 -16.97 14.81 14.80
N HIS A 400 -15.72 15.23 15.01
CA HIS A 400 -15.39 16.27 15.98
C HIS A 400 -15.55 17.67 15.36
N PRO A 401 -16.32 18.59 16.00
CA PRO A 401 -16.59 19.92 15.44
C PRO A 401 -15.33 20.74 15.11
N LEU A 402 -14.29 20.68 15.96
CA LEU A 402 -13.03 21.39 15.69
C LEU A 402 -12.37 20.97 14.36
N ILE A 403 -12.44 19.69 13.99
CA ILE A 403 -11.90 19.22 12.71
C ILE A 403 -12.83 19.62 11.56
N ALA A 404 -14.13 19.32 11.70
CA ALA A 404 -15.12 19.56 10.64
C ALA A 404 -15.26 21.04 10.26
N ASN A 405 -15.04 21.96 11.21
CA ASN A 405 -15.14 23.39 10.97
C ASN A 405 -13.88 24.00 10.33
N ASN A 406 -12.75 23.28 10.33
CA ASN A 406 -11.45 23.82 9.87
C ASN A 406 -10.87 23.13 8.64
N PHE A 407 -11.32 21.91 8.31
CA PHE A 407 -10.76 21.11 7.21
C PHE A 407 -11.85 20.45 6.39
N GLU A 408 -11.51 20.05 5.16
CA GLU A 408 -12.42 19.31 4.29
C GLU A 408 -12.06 17.81 4.26
N PRO A 409 -13.04 16.89 4.43
CA PRO A 409 -12.78 15.46 4.56
C PRO A 409 -12.17 14.82 3.32
N ASN A 410 -12.41 15.41 2.16
CA ASN A 410 -11.96 14.88 0.87
C ASN A 410 -10.62 15.47 0.40
N GLU A 411 -9.96 16.31 1.19
CA GLU A 411 -8.62 16.80 0.85
C GLU A 411 -7.61 15.66 0.75
N CYS A 412 -6.69 15.82 -0.21
CA CYS A 412 -5.65 14.83 -0.45
C CYS A 412 -4.65 14.84 0.71
N ALA A 413 -4.36 13.66 1.27
CA ALA A 413 -3.25 13.54 2.19
C ALA A 413 -1.95 13.33 1.42
N TRP A 414 -0.81 13.63 2.05
CA TRP A 414 0.53 13.38 1.53
C TRP A 414 1.30 12.48 2.49
N ALA A 415 2.45 11.96 2.06
CA ALA A 415 3.26 11.06 2.89
C ALA A 415 4.50 11.73 3.49
N TYR A 416 4.80 11.35 4.73
CA TYR A 416 6.14 11.45 5.26
C TYR A 416 7.01 10.28 4.79
N GLY A 417 8.31 10.51 4.66
CA GLY A 417 9.32 9.46 4.45
C GLY A 417 10.44 9.87 3.53
N MET A 418 10.10 10.68 2.54
CA MET A 418 11.03 11.43 1.70
C MET A 418 10.33 12.75 1.39
N ASN A 419 10.86 13.84 1.92
CA ASN A 419 10.25 15.15 1.81
C ASN A 419 11.30 16.21 1.56
N ILE A 420 11.00 17.14 0.66
CA ILE A 420 11.81 18.34 0.43
C ILE A 420 11.29 19.43 1.37
N PHE A 421 12.14 20.00 2.21
CA PHE A 421 11.76 21.11 3.06
C PHE A 421 12.53 22.36 2.69
N ASP A 422 11.81 23.39 2.23
CA ASP A 422 12.32 24.75 2.12
C ASP A 422 12.27 25.42 3.49
N LEU A 423 13.40 25.37 4.20
CA LEU A 423 13.54 25.91 5.55
C LEU A 423 13.50 27.44 5.56
N GLU A 424 13.91 28.10 4.47
CA GLU A 424 13.85 29.56 4.36
C GLU A 424 12.39 30.04 4.24
N ALA A 425 11.58 29.35 3.44
CA ALA A 425 10.14 29.56 3.38
C ALA A 425 9.50 29.19 4.72
N TRP A 426 9.86 28.05 5.32
CA TRP A 426 9.29 27.60 6.60
C TRP A 426 9.44 28.64 7.70
N ARG A 427 10.63 29.22 7.88
CA ARG A 427 10.91 30.25 8.90
C ARG A 427 10.02 31.50 8.77
N ARG A 428 9.43 31.74 7.59
CA ARG A 428 8.51 32.87 7.31
C ARG A 428 7.04 32.53 7.52
N THR A 429 6.72 31.29 7.90
CA THR A 429 5.35 30.81 8.12
C THR A 429 5.07 30.55 9.60
N ASN A 430 3.82 30.23 9.93
CA ASN A 430 3.40 29.82 11.27
C ASN A 430 3.31 28.28 11.44
N ILE A 431 3.84 27.48 10.50
CA ILE A 431 3.68 26.01 10.48
C ILE A 431 4.03 25.36 11.82
N SER A 432 5.21 25.67 12.39
CA SER A 432 5.65 25.08 13.66
C SER A 432 4.72 25.46 14.83
N ARG A 433 4.21 26.70 14.84
CA ARG A 433 3.23 27.16 15.84
C ARG A 433 1.89 26.47 15.67
N THR A 434 1.41 26.33 14.43
CA THR A 434 0.17 25.62 14.10
C THR A 434 0.26 24.15 14.53
N TYR A 435 1.39 23.49 14.27
CA TYR A 435 1.63 22.11 14.69
C TYR A 435 1.50 21.95 16.22
N HIS A 436 2.17 22.81 16.99
CA HIS A 436 2.09 22.76 18.46
C HIS A 436 0.68 23.07 18.98
N PHE A 437 0.01 24.08 18.41
CA PHE A 437 -1.36 24.42 18.78
C PHE A 437 -2.30 23.23 18.62
N TRP A 438 -2.30 22.58 17.46
CA TRP A 438 -3.18 21.44 17.21
C TRP A 438 -2.82 20.23 18.07
N LEU A 439 -1.52 20.00 18.33
CA LEU A 439 -1.09 18.94 19.24
C LEU A 439 -1.65 19.16 20.66
N GLU A 440 -1.61 20.40 21.16
CA GLU A 440 -2.21 20.77 22.44
C GLU A 440 -3.73 20.61 22.45
N GLU A 441 -4.42 21.02 21.39
CA GLU A 441 -5.88 20.85 21.27
C GLU A 441 -6.26 19.36 21.27
N ASN A 442 -5.52 18.51 20.55
CA ASN A 442 -5.77 17.08 20.58
C ASN A 442 -5.60 16.50 21.99
N LEU A 443 -4.61 16.98 22.75
CA LEU A 443 -4.39 16.58 24.15
C LEU A 443 -5.47 17.10 25.10
N LYS A 444 -6.09 18.26 24.82
CA LYS A 444 -7.23 18.78 25.59
C LYS A 444 -8.52 18.03 25.28
N SER A 445 -8.63 17.48 24.07
CA SER A 445 -9.77 16.69 23.62
C SER A 445 -9.58 15.18 23.83
N ASP A 446 -8.75 14.75 24.80
CA ASP A 446 -8.48 13.34 25.11
C ASP A 446 -8.09 12.48 23.88
N LEU A 447 -7.29 13.05 22.97
CA LEU A 447 -6.81 12.44 21.72
C LEU A 447 -7.95 12.10 20.73
N SER A 448 -9.06 12.82 20.78
CA SER A 448 -10.22 12.57 19.93
C SER A 448 -10.17 13.24 18.55
N LEU A 449 -9.29 14.21 18.31
CA LEU A 449 -9.18 14.90 17.00
C LEU A 449 -8.52 14.00 15.96
N TRP A 450 -7.50 13.26 16.36
CA TRP A 450 -6.93 12.13 15.63
C TRP A 450 -6.29 11.20 16.64
N GLN A 451 -6.21 9.92 16.27
CA GLN A 451 -5.72 8.95 17.22
C GLN A 451 -4.20 8.98 17.35
N LEU A 452 -3.43 9.10 16.25
CA LEU A 452 -2.04 8.63 16.25
C LEU A 452 -1.08 9.29 15.25
N GLY A 453 0.19 9.35 15.69
CA GLY A 453 1.34 9.62 14.86
C GLY A 453 1.59 11.09 14.56
N THR A 454 2.66 11.34 13.82
CA THR A 454 3.11 12.68 13.44
C THR A 454 2.49 13.16 12.14
N LEU A 455 1.97 12.25 11.32
CA LEU A 455 1.36 12.62 10.04
C LEU A 455 0.09 13.48 10.21
N PRO A 456 -0.91 13.13 11.05
CA PRO A 456 -2.10 13.98 11.18
C PRO A 456 -1.82 15.43 11.58
N PRO A 457 -1.01 15.74 12.62
CA PRO A 457 -0.67 17.13 12.92
C PRO A 457 0.21 17.75 11.83
N GLY A 458 1.00 16.96 11.08
CA GLY A 458 1.69 17.41 9.88
C GLY A 458 0.74 17.84 8.76
N LEU A 459 -0.28 17.02 8.44
CA LEU A 459 -1.29 17.35 7.43
C LEU A 459 -1.98 18.68 7.74
N ILE A 460 -2.28 18.91 9.02
CA ILE A 460 -2.87 20.16 9.51
C ILE A 460 -1.87 21.32 9.41
N ALA A 461 -0.66 21.17 9.96
CA ALA A 461 0.30 22.26 10.04
C ALA A 461 0.80 22.73 8.66
N PHE A 462 0.95 21.79 7.72
CA PHE A 462 1.36 22.08 6.35
C PHE A 462 0.18 22.32 5.41
N HIS A 463 -1.05 22.44 5.92
CA HIS A 463 -2.21 22.76 5.10
C HIS A 463 -1.98 24.04 4.29
N GLY A 464 -2.15 23.97 2.97
CA GLY A 464 -1.83 25.08 2.06
C GLY A 464 -0.33 25.34 1.80
N HIS A 465 0.58 24.59 2.42
CA HIS A 465 2.04 24.76 2.33
C HIS A 465 2.78 23.57 1.67
N VAL A 466 2.06 22.69 0.98
CA VAL A 466 2.62 21.53 0.28
C VAL A 466 2.66 21.76 -1.24
N HIS A 467 3.80 21.44 -1.84
CA HIS A 467 3.97 21.26 -3.28
C HIS A 467 3.94 19.76 -3.59
N VAL A 468 3.10 19.35 -4.52
CA VAL A 468 2.97 17.95 -4.92
C VAL A 468 4.08 17.60 -5.89
N ILE A 469 4.92 16.62 -5.55
CA ILE A 469 5.99 16.13 -6.43
C ILE A 469 5.57 14.82 -7.13
N ASN A 470 6.30 14.48 -8.20
CA ASN A 470 6.04 13.27 -8.98
C ASN A 470 6.11 12.00 -8.08
N PRO A 471 5.12 11.08 -8.13
CA PRO A 471 5.14 9.82 -7.38
C PRO A 471 6.38 8.95 -7.58
N PHE A 472 7.09 9.09 -8.71
CA PHE A 472 8.40 8.49 -8.95
C PHE A 472 9.36 8.68 -7.78
N TRP A 473 9.35 9.86 -7.15
CA TRP A 473 10.29 10.21 -6.11
C TRP A 473 10.07 9.46 -4.79
N HIS A 474 8.86 8.97 -4.51
CA HIS A 474 8.55 8.32 -3.23
C HIS A 474 7.47 7.26 -3.37
N MET A 475 7.90 6.00 -3.48
CA MET A 475 7.02 4.86 -3.48
C MET A 475 6.80 4.34 -2.07
N LEU A 476 5.53 4.15 -1.73
CA LEU A 476 5.05 3.70 -0.43
C LEU A 476 4.48 2.28 -0.54
N GLY A 477 4.35 1.60 0.60
CA GLY A 477 3.54 0.38 0.72
C GLY A 477 4.33 -0.87 1.01
N LEU A 478 5.66 -0.84 0.90
CA LEU A 478 6.50 -2.04 0.95
C LEU A 478 6.52 -2.69 2.34
N GLY A 479 6.07 -2.00 3.40
CA GLY A 479 5.92 -2.56 4.74
C GLY A 479 4.48 -2.95 5.11
N TYR A 480 3.51 -2.81 4.19
CA TYR A 480 2.09 -3.07 4.42
C TYR A 480 1.53 -4.29 3.69
N GLN A 481 1.96 -4.52 2.45
CA GLN A 481 1.37 -5.50 1.54
C GLN A 481 2.42 -6.19 0.66
N ASP A 482 2.08 -7.39 0.19
CA ASP A 482 2.92 -8.28 -0.60
C ASP A 482 2.63 -8.25 -2.11
N ASN A 483 1.65 -7.45 -2.54
CA ASN A 483 1.24 -7.32 -3.95
C ASN A 483 2.16 -6.42 -4.79
N THR A 484 3.10 -5.70 -4.17
CA THR A 484 4.09 -4.89 -4.88
C THR A 484 5.13 -5.79 -5.54
N THR A 485 5.28 -5.68 -6.85
CA THR A 485 6.31 -6.41 -7.60
C THR A 485 7.69 -5.78 -7.40
N VAL A 486 8.75 -6.54 -7.65
CA VAL A 486 10.12 -6.03 -7.54
C VAL A 486 10.37 -5.01 -8.65
N GLU A 487 9.85 -5.25 -9.85
CA GLU A 487 9.96 -4.38 -11.01
C GLU A 487 9.30 -3.01 -10.76
N ASP A 488 8.10 -3.00 -10.17
CA ASP A 488 7.43 -1.75 -9.79
C ASP A 488 8.26 -0.99 -8.74
N ALA A 489 8.79 -1.70 -7.75
CA ALA A 489 9.63 -1.11 -6.71
C ALA A 489 10.93 -0.51 -7.27
N GLU A 490 11.61 -1.21 -8.18
CA GLU A 490 12.85 -0.74 -8.82
C GLU A 490 12.65 0.46 -9.73
N SER A 491 11.43 0.69 -10.22
CA SER A 491 11.10 1.85 -11.06
C SER A 491 11.04 3.18 -10.29
N ALA A 492 11.00 3.16 -8.96
CA ALA A 492 10.89 4.35 -8.11
C ALA A 492 12.27 4.88 -7.66
N GLY A 493 12.40 6.20 -7.55
CA GLY A 493 13.63 6.84 -7.07
C GLY A 493 13.93 6.57 -5.60
N VAL A 494 12.89 6.50 -4.76
CA VAL A 494 12.99 6.09 -3.35
C VAL A 494 11.85 5.13 -3.03
N ILE A 495 12.17 3.98 -2.45
CA ILE A 495 11.21 3.02 -1.94
C ILE A 495 11.13 3.09 -0.43
N HIS A 496 9.91 2.97 0.11
CA HIS A 496 9.64 3.13 1.53
C HIS A 496 8.97 1.86 2.08
N PHE A 497 9.65 1.19 3.01
CA PHE A 497 9.12 0.07 3.79
C PHE A 497 8.23 0.56 4.94
N ASN A 498 7.37 1.56 4.68
CA ASN A 498 6.40 2.07 5.65
C ASN A 498 5.38 0.97 6.00
N GLY A 499 5.06 0.86 7.29
CA GLY A 499 4.26 -0.23 7.82
C GLY A 499 5.03 -1.09 8.81
N ARG A 500 4.61 -2.36 8.99
CA ARG A 500 5.14 -3.25 10.04
C ARG A 500 6.22 -4.20 9.51
N ALA A 501 6.13 -4.58 8.24
CA ALA A 501 7.07 -5.50 7.60
C ALA A 501 8.37 -4.76 7.26
N LYS A 502 9.21 -4.53 8.27
CA LYS A 502 10.51 -3.88 8.09
C LYS A 502 11.54 -4.86 7.52
N PRO A 503 12.44 -4.42 6.63
CA PRO A 503 13.36 -5.31 5.92
C PRO A 503 14.42 -5.97 6.84
N TRP A 504 14.67 -5.39 8.02
CA TRP A 504 15.54 -5.98 9.05
C TRP A 504 14.81 -6.93 10.03
N LEU A 505 13.52 -7.22 9.80
CA LEU A 505 12.72 -8.12 10.62
C LEU A 505 12.32 -9.37 9.82
N ASP A 506 12.09 -10.47 10.52
CA ASP A 506 11.66 -11.74 9.89
C ASP A 506 10.25 -11.67 9.27
N ILE A 507 9.47 -10.64 9.61
CA ILE A 507 8.14 -10.37 9.06
C ILE A 507 8.17 -9.52 7.77
N ALA A 508 9.36 -9.22 7.24
CA ALA A 508 9.53 -8.59 5.94
C ALA A 508 8.92 -9.44 4.81
N PHE A 509 8.47 -8.81 3.74
CA PHE A 509 8.08 -9.54 2.53
C PHE A 509 9.34 -10.06 1.81
N PRO A 510 9.51 -11.39 1.68
CA PRO A 510 10.77 -11.98 1.19
C PRO A 510 11.20 -11.48 -0.18
N GLN A 511 10.24 -11.24 -1.08
CA GLN A 511 10.52 -10.76 -2.44
C GLN A 511 11.06 -9.33 -2.48
N LEU A 512 10.70 -8.48 -1.51
CA LEU A 512 11.14 -7.07 -1.45
C LEU A 512 12.41 -6.87 -0.62
N ARG A 513 12.73 -7.81 0.28
CA ARG A 513 13.88 -7.74 1.17
C ARG A 513 15.23 -7.57 0.45
N PRO A 514 15.49 -8.21 -0.71
CA PRO A 514 16.72 -8.00 -1.50
C PRO A 514 17.02 -6.54 -1.85
N LEU A 515 15.98 -5.71 -2.05
CA LEU A 515 16.15 -4.28 -2.36
C LEU A 515 16.85 -3.52 -1.23
N TRP A 516 16.69 -3.98 0.01
CA TRP A 516 17.33 -3.39 1.18
C TRP A 516 18.63 -4.11 1.56
N THR A 517 18.65 -5.46 1.50
CA THR A 517 19.83 -6.24 1.93
C THR A 517 21.04 -6.08 1.00
N LYS A 518 20.84 -5.66 -0.25
CA LYS A 518 21.95 -5.34 -1.17
C LYS A 518 22.88 -4.23 -0.67
N TYR A 519 22.41 -3.39 0.26
CA TYR A 519 23.20 -2.32 0.89
C TYR A 519 23.77 -2.70 2.27
N VAL A 520 23.62 -3.95 2.70
CA VAL A 520 24.21 -4.45 3.95
C VAL A 520 25.43 -5.31 3.64
N ASP A 521 26.58 -4.94 4.17
CA ASP A 521 27.77 -5.79 4.12
C ASP A 521 27.68 -6.90 5.18
N PHE A 522 27.22 -8.08 4.76
CA PHE A 522 27.14 -9.26 5.63
C PHE A 522 28.52 -9.86 5.99
N SER A 523 29.59 -9.41 5.33
CA SER A 523 30.96 -9.81 5.68
C SER A 523 31.54 -8.96 6.82
N ASP A 524 30.93 -7.80 7.13
CA ASP A 524 31.36 -6.94 8.22
C ASP A 524 31.43 -7.69 9.55
N ARG A 525 32.46 -7.38 10.34
CA ARG A 525 32.77 -8.07 11.60
C ARG A 525 31.65 -7.92 12.63
N PHE A 526 30.98 -6.78 12.69
CA PHE A 526 29.89 -6.54 13.64
C PHE A 526 28.62 -7.24 13.18
N ILE A 527 28.26 -7.08 11.91
CA ILE A 527 27.10 -7.75 11.30
C ILE A 527 27.19 -9.27 11.46
N LYS A 528 28.32 -9.85 11.05
CA LYS A 528 28.59 -11.29 11.14
C LYS A 528 28.56 -11.78 12.59
N SER A 529 29.23 -11.08 13.50
CA SER A 529 29.33 -11.52 14.91
C SER A 529 28.04 -11.35 15.71
N CYS A 530 27.12 -10.51 15.25
CA CYS A 530 25.77 -10.39 15.81
C CYS A 530 24.73 -11.24 15.06
N HIS A 531 25.17 -12.12 14.16
CA HIS A 531 24.32 -13.05 13.41
C HIS A 531 23.19 -12.35 12.62
N ILE A 532 23.45 -11.14 12.13
CA ILE A 532 22.56 -10.46 11.18
C ILE A 532 22.78 -11.13 9.81
N ARG A 533 21.70 -11.64 9.20
CA ARG A 533 21.76 -12.42 7.96
C ARG A 533 20.84 -11.80 6.90
N ALA A 534 21.17 -12.04 5.63
CA ALA A 534 20.38 -11.59 4.48
C ALA A 534 18.95 -12.15 4.46
N SER A 535 18.76 -13.33 5.08
CA SER A 535 17.62 -14.25 5.00
C SER A 535 17.35 -14.75 3.58
#